data_AF-X0Y9C9-F1
#
_entry.id   AF-X0Y9C9-F1
#
_cell.length_a   1.000
_cell.length_b   1.000
_cell.length_c   1.000
_cell.angle_alpha   90.00
_cell.angle_beta   90.00
_cell.angle_gamma   90.00
#
_symmetry.space_group_name_H-M   'P 1'
#
loop_
_entity.id
_entity.type
_entity.pdbx_description
1 polymer ?
#
loop_
_entity_poly.entity_id
_entity_poly.type
_entity_poly.pdbx_seq_one_letter_code
_entity_poly.pdbx_strand_id
1 'polypeptide(L)'
;MFNATGSRAPQHGYGRSNPYSSGAQRYEYDWLPEDGGTYRTMCVRLCDGFYFPISFGVRRESFYRDNRACMKRCDGKARLFYYPSSGGSIEKMIDLSGRSYRTLPNAFRYRKSLVSGCTCRAAPWSAEAKARHLDYAAQEAERAIEASQTKKRDVDPAVALYEERVLSRPRQSYRQRPPGFRRWQSRRAG
;
A
#
# COMPACT_ATOMS: atom_id res chain seq x y z
N MET A 1 46.06 16.80 36.96
CA MET A 1 44.62 16.61 37.23
C MET A 1 43.84 17.34 36.15
N PHE A 2 43.37 16.62 35.13
CA PHE A 2 42.64 17.21 34.00
C PHE A 2 41.14 17.17 34.31
N ASN A 3 40.56 18.33 34.62
CA ASN A 3 39.12 18.46 34.85
C ASN A 3 38.40 18.53 33.50
N ALA A 4 37.77 17.43 33.11
CA ALA A 4 36.91 17.36 31.94
C ALA A 4 35.53 17.93 32.30
N THR A 5 35.33 19.23 32.10
CA THR A 5 33.99 19.82 32.06
C THR A 5 33.29 19.36 30.78
N GLY A 6 32.67 18.18 30.87
CA GLY A 6 31.80 17.63 29.85
C GLY A 6 30.60 18.53 29.62
N SER A 7 30.71 19.44 28.65
CA SER A 7 29.60 20.21 28.11
C SER A 7 28.68 19.24 27.37
N ARG A 8 27.65 18.72 28.04
CA ARG A 8 26.57 17.97 27.37
C ARG A 8 25.87 18.91 26.39
N ALA A 9 26.12 18.71 25.10
CA ALA A 9 25.33 19.31 24.05
C ALA A 9 23.83 19.03 24.29
N PRO A 10 22.92 20.00 24.08
CA PRO A 10 21.49 19.73 24.14
C PRO A 10 21.17 18.67 23.11
N GLN A 11 20.51 17.60 23.56
CA GLN A 11 20.07 16.52 22.69
C GLN A 11 19.10 17.12 21.67
N HIS A 12 19.52 17.20 20.40
CA HIS A 12 18.67 17.58 19.30
C HIS A 12 17.47 16.62 19.26
N GLY A 13 16.33 17.08 19.80
CA GLY A 13 15.06 16.41 19.59
C GLY A 13 14.82 16.32 18.10
N TYR A 14 14.68 15.11 17.57
CA TYR A 14 14.28 14.87 16.19
C TYR A 14 12.90 15.52 15.96
N GLY A 15 12.91 16.79 15.58
CA GLY A 15 11.73 17.59 15.34
C GLY A 15 10.96 17.00 14.17
N ARG A 16 9.82 16.37 14.46
CA ARG A 16 8.89 15.95 13.41
C ARG A 16 8.18 17.20 12.91
N SER A 17 8.28 17.49 11.62
CA SER A 17 7.61 18.66 11.02
C SER A 17 6.09 18.55 11.08
N ASN A 18 5.39 19.69 11.16
CA ASN A 18 3.94 19.76 11.00
C ASN A 18 3.57 19.28 9.58
N PRO A 19 2.78 18.21 9.43
CA PRO A 19 2.44 17.65 8.11
C PRO A 19 1.49 18.53 7.29
N TYR A 20 0.98 19.64 7.82
CA TYR A 20 0.03 20.53 7.15
C TYR A 20 0.59 21.92 6.79
N SER A 21 1.83 22.25 7.20
CA SER A 21 2.44 23.55 6.90
C SER A 21 3.28 23.48 5.63
N SER A 22 3.07 24.43 4.71
CA SER A 22 3.81 24.57 3.44
C SER A 22 4.93 25.63 3.51
N GLY A 23 5.26 26.15 4.70
CA GLY A 23 6.21 27.26 4.86
C GLY A 23 7.07 27.12 6.12
N ALA A 24 8.32 27.57 6.01
CA ALA A 24 9.38 27.47 7.01
C ALA A 24 9.16 28.40 8.23
N GLN A 25 8.15 28.14 9.05
CA GLN A 25 7.98 28.75 10.37
C GLN A 25 8.56 27.79 11.42
N ARG A 26 9.67 28.20 12.05
CA ARG A 26 10.56 27.33 12.85
C ARG A 26 10.01 26.92 14.22
N TYR A 27 8.81 27.36 14.62
CA TYR A 27 8.23 27.09 15.93
C TYR A 27 6.69 27.08 15.85
N GLU A 28 6.07 25.92 15.56
CA GLU A 28 4.60 25.80 15.40
C GLU A 28 4.03 24.56 16.12
N TYR A 29 4.58 24.22 17.29
CA TYR A 29 4.08 23.11 18.13
C TYR A 29 3.62 23.53 19.53
N ASP A 30 3.39 24.83 19.75
CA ASP A 30 2.89 25.38 21.01
C ASP A 30 1.50 24.81 21.40
N TRP A 31 0.76 24.29 20.41
CA TRP A 31 -0.59 23.76 20.56
C TRP A 31 -0.64 22.25 20.73
N LEU A 32 0.50 21.54 20.58
CA LEU A 32 0.51 20.11 20.87
C LEU A 32 0.55 19.91 22.39
N PRO A 33 -0.20 18.94 22.91
CA PRO A 33 -0.24 18.73 24.34
C PRO A 33 1.09 18.19 24.84
N GLU A 34 1.64 18.79 25.90
CA GLU A 34 2.84 18.30 26.59
C GLU A 34 2.52 17.42 27.80
N ASP A 35 1.23 17.25 28.11
CA ASP A 35 0.78 16.40 29.20
C ASP A 35 0.93 14.92 28.86
N GLY A 36 1.15 14.10 29.89
CA GLY A 36 1.19 12.64 29.80
C GLY A 36 -0.18 11.98 29.53
N GLY A 37 -1.17 12.78 29.11
CA GLY A 37 -2.53 12.35 28.84
C GLY A 37 -2.64 11.38 27.66
N THR A 38 -3.83 10.79 27.54
CA THR A 38 -4.17 9.96 26.38
C THR A 38 -5.19 10.68 25.51
N TYR A 39 -5.15 10.38 24.23
CA TYR A 39 -5.89 11.09 23.20
C TYR A 39 -6.67 10.14 22.32
N ARG A 40 -7.78 10.64 21.79
CA ARG A 40 -8.50 10.01 20.69
C ARG A 40 -8.14 10.76 19.41
N THR A 41 -7.73 10.02 18.40
CA THR A 41 -7.37 10.57 17.09
C THR A 41 -8.45 10.25 16.07
N MET A 42 -8.86 11.28 15.34
CA MET A 42 -9.97 11.25 14.39
C MET A 42 -9.46 11.70 13.03
N CYS A 43 -9.76 10.96 11.97
CA CYS A 43 -9.50 11.38 10.61
C CYS A 43 -10.73 12.08 10.06
N VAL A 44 -10.55 13.32 9.60
CA VAL A 44 -11.60 14.17 9.07
C VAL A 44 -11.37 14.38 7.58
N ARG A 45 -12.37 14.11 6.77
CA ARG A 45 -12.38 14.44 5.33
C ARG A 45 -12.61 15.93 5.11
N LEU A 46 -11.82 16.53 4.22
CA LEU A 46 -11.89 17.97 3.99
C LEU A 46 -13.06 18.40 3.09
N CYS A 47 -13.59 17.49 2.28
CA CYS A 47 -14.61 17.85 1.29
C CYS A 47 -16.04 17.93 1.87
N ASP A 48 -16.32 17.23 2.98
CA ASP A 48 -17.65 17.21 3.62
C ASP A 48 -17.62 17.16 5.17
N GLY A 49 -16.42 17.16 5.76
CA GLY A 49 -16.25 17.13 7.21
C GLY A 49 -16.54 15.78 7.86
N PHE A 50 -16.78 14.70 7.11
CA PHE A 50 -17.00 13.39 7.76
C PHE A 50 -15.77 12.97 8.57
N TYR A 51 -16.00 12.45 9.78
CA TYR A 51 -14.94 11.98 10.66
C TYR A 51 -15.09 10.50 11.03
N PHE A 52 -13.95 9.83 11.20
CA PHE A 52 -13.89 8.46 11.69
C PHE A 52 -12.69 8.25 12.61
N PRO A 53 -12.78 7.36 13.61
CA PRO A 53 -11.69 7.13 14.55
C PRO A 53 -10.49 6.44 13.89
N ILE A 54 -9.29 6.84 14.29
CA ILE A 54 -8.02 6.18 13.94
C ILE A 54 -7.49 5.38 15.13
N SER A 55 -7.44 5.98 16.32
CA SER A 55 -7.00 5.30 17.53
C SER A 55 -7.65 5.86 18.78
N PHE A 56 -7.77 5.01 19.80
CA PHE A 56 -8.36 5.32 21.08
C PHE A 56 -7.29 5.23 22.17
N GLY A 57 -7.05 6.32 22.90
CA GLY A 57 -6.14 6.30 24.05
C GLY A 57 -4.66 6.30 23.70
N VAL A 58 -4.24 7.02 22.65
CA VAL A 58 -2.83 7.12 22.25
C VAL A 58 -2.14 8.31 22.88
N ARG A 59 -0.81 8.23 23.01
CA ARG A 59 0.02 9.38 23.38
C ARG A 59 0.45 10.18 22.15
N ARG A 60 0.96 11.40 22.39
CA ARG A 60 1.37 12.37 21.37
C ARG A 60 2.31 11.80 20.31
N GLU A 61 3.20 10.87 20.69
CA GLU A 61 4.19 10.26 19.79
C GLU A 61 3.54 9.48 18.65
N SER A 62 2.30 9.01 18.86
CA SER A 62 1.51 8.27 17.87
C SER A 62 0.83 9.16 16.84
N PHE A 63 0.70 10.47 17.08
CA PHE A 63 -0.06 11.38 16.20
C PHE A 63 0.47 11.38 14.76
N TYR A 64 1.79 11.32 14.59
CA TYR A 64 2.37 11.28 13.24
C TYR A 64 2.07 9.96 12.52
N ARG A 65 2.06 8.83 13.25
CA ARG A 65 1.65 7.52 12.70
C ARG A 65 0.19 7.57 12.27
N ASP A 66 -0.67 8.10 13.14
CA ASP A 66 -2.11 8.20 12.91
C ASP A 66 -2.42 9.16 11.76
N ASN A 67 -1.68 10.26 11.63
CA ASN A 67 -1.80 11.19 10.52
C ASN A 67 -1.49 10.52 9.19
N ARG A 68 -0.39 9.76 9.09
CA ARG A 68 -0.09 9.00 7.88
C ARG A 68 -1.17 7.97 7.55
N ALA A 69 -1.72 7.29 8.57
CA ALA A 69 -2.81 6.34 8.38
C ALA A 69 -4.07 7.03 7.85
N CYS A 70 -4.44 8.19 8.42
CA CYS A 70 -5.53 9.05 7.96
C CYS A 70 -5.34 9.48 6.50
N MET A 71 -4.17 10.05 6.18
CA MET A 71 -3.84 10.51 4.82
C MET A 71 -3.89 9.37 3.79
N LYS A 72 -3.30 8.22 4.12
CA LYS A 72 -3.28 7.04 3.24
C LYS A 72 -4.69 6.47 2.99
N ARG A 73 -5.61 6.61 3.95
CA ARG A 73 -6.99 6.14 3.82
C ARG A 73 -7.78 6.97 2.80
N CYS A 74 -7.48 8.25 2.69
CA CYS A 74 -8.27 9.22 1.91
C CYS A 74 -7.46 9.91 0.80
N ASP A 75 -6.39 9.27 0.32
CA ASP A 75 -5.54 9.78 -0.77
C ASP A 75 -5.08 11.24 -0.56
N GLY A 76 -4.75 11.59 0.69
CA GLY A 76 -4.32 12.94 1.09
C GLY A 76 -5.44 13.98 1.26
N LYS A 77 -6.70 13.65 0.99
CA LYS A 77 -7.86 14.57 1.09
C LYS A 77 -8.51 14.60 2.48
N ALA A 78 -7.72 14.33 3.51
CA ALA A 78 -8.17 14.30 4.90
C ALA A 78 -7.14 14.97 5.83
N ARG A 79 -7.52 15.18 7.07
CA ARG A 79 -6.62 15.64 8.15
C ARG A 79 -6.93 14.89 9.43
N LEU A 80 -5.89 14.59 10.18
CA LEU A 80 -5.97 14.14 11.55
C LEU A 80 -6.30 15.29 12.50
N PHE A 81 -7.33 15.07 13.29
CA PHE A 81 -7.72 15.83 14.46
C PHE A 81 -7.59 14.96 15.71
N TYR A 82 -7.48 15.58 16.88
CA TYR A 82 -7.45 14.87 18.14
C TYR A 82 -8.17 15.65 19.24
N TYR A 83 -8.52 14.94 20.31
CA TYR A 83 -9.02 15.52 21.55
C TYR A 83 -8.63 14.62 22.74
N PRO A 84 -8.56 15.16 23.98
CA PRO A 84 -8.24 14.39 25.18
C PRO A 84 -9.26 13.26 25.41
N SER A 85 -8.79 12.06 25.76
CA SER A 85 -9.66 10.94 26.09
C SER A 85 -10.56 11.23 27.30
N SER A 86 -10.06 12.06 28.23
CA SER A 86 -10.81 12.56 29.39
C SER A 86 -11.50 13.89 29.05
N GLY A 87 -12.83 13.88 28.96
CA GLY A 87 -13.63 15.09 28.85
C GLY A 87 -13.56 15.84 27.50
N GLY A 88 -12.84 15.31 26.50
CA GLY A 88 -12.87 15.86 25.15
C GLY A 88 -14.08 15.38 24.34
N SER A 89 -14.40 16.14 23.29
CA SER A 89 -15.54 15.88 22.39
C SER A 89 -15.15 16.17 20.95
N ILE A 90 -15.92 15.62 20.00
CA ILE A 90 -15.72 15.81 18.57
C ILE A 90 -15.77 17.30 18.19
N GLU A 91 -16.65 18.07 18.82
CA GLU A 91 -16.86 19.48 18.54
C GLU A 91 -15.66 20.35 18.94
N LYS A 92 -14.83 19.86 19.86
CA LYS A 92 -13.65 20.55 20.40
C LYS A 92 -12.33 20.01 19.86
N MET A 93 -12.37 19.12 18.87
CA MET A 93 -11.13 18.57 18.32
C MET A 93 -10.35 19.60 17.51
N ILE A 94 -9.03 19.50 17.58
CA ILE A 94 -8.08 20.37 16.87
C ILE A 94 -7.15 19.51 16.00
N ASP A 95 -6.68 20.07 14.88
CA ASP A 95 -5.67 19.42 14.06
C ASP A 95 -4.26 19.62 14.65
N LEU A 96 -3.25 19.00 14.01
CA LEU A 96 -1.85 19.11 14.42
C LEU A 96 -1.27 20.52 14.21
N SER A 97 -2.01 21.45 13.60
CA SER A 97 -1.68 22.88 13.48
C SER A 97 -2.52 23.75 14.44
N GLY A 98 -3.26 23.14 15.37
CA GLY A 98 -4.10 23.86 16.33
C GLY A 98 -5.43 24.36 15.77
N ARG A 99 -5.78 24.06 14.51
CA ARG A 99 -7.03 24.55 13.90
C ARG A 99 -8.21 23.71 14.40
N SER A 100 -9.26 24.37 14.90
CA SER A 100 -10.46 23.68 15.36
C SER A 100 -11.25 23.08 14.20
N TYR A 101 -11.80 21.89 14.40
CA TYR A 101 -12.66 21.23 13.42
C TYR A 101 -13.85 22.08 12.98
N ARG A 102 -14.41 22.90 13.89
CA ARG A 102 -15.53 23.80 13.59
C ARG A 102 -15.18 24.90 12.58
N THR A 103 -13.89 25.19 12.39
CA THR A 103 -13.42 26.21 11.45
C THR A 103 -13.29 25.69 10.02
N LEU A 104 -13.47 24.37 9.79
CA LEU A 104 -13.49 23.83 8.43
C LEU A 104 -14.72 24.35 7.67
N PRO A 105 -14.59 24.81 6.41
CA PRO A 105 -15.72 25.28 5.61
C PRO A 105 -16.85 24.24 5.48
N ASN A 106 -16.48 22.96 5.47
CA ASN A 106 -17.41 21.84 5.34
C ASN A 106 -17.65 21.08 6.66
N ALA A 107 -17.34 21.67 7.83
CA ALA A 107 -17.54 21.00 9.12
C ALA A 107 -18.99 20.49 9.25
N PHE A 108 -19.14 19.22 9.64
CA PHE A 108 -20.44 18.55 9.83
C PHE A 108 -21.38 18.51 8.62
N ARG A 109 -20.94 18.87 7.42
CA ARG A 109 -21.78 18.89 6.22
C ARG A 109 -22.36 17.50 5.91
N TYR A 110 -21.57 16.45 6.16
CA TYR A 110 -21.98 15.05 6.03
C TYR A 110 -23.27 14.69 6.81
N ARG A 111 -23.61 15.44 7.87
CA ARG A 111 -24.84 15.20 8.66
C ARG A 111 -26.11 15.61 7.94
N LYS A 112 -26.01 16.51 6.95
CA LYS A 112 -27.16 17.08 6.23
C LYS A 112 -27.27 16.59 4.80
N SER A 113 -26.14 16.32 4.14
CA SER A 113 -26.10 15.99 2.73
C SER A 113 -24.96 15.04 2.41
N LEU A 114 -25.21 14.05 1.56
CA LEU A 114 -24.17 13.23 0.96
C LEU A 114 -23.53 13.98 -0.22
N VAL A 115 -22.22 14.20 -0.17
CA VAL A 115 -21.47 14.84 -1.26
C VAL A 115 -20.94 13.75 -2.19
N SER A 116 -21.33 13.80 -3.47
CA SER A 116 -20.83 12.85 -4.48
C SER A 116 -19.31 12.93 -4.62
N GLY A 117 -18.64 11.79 -4.73
CA GLY A 117 -17.17 11.71 -4.85
C GLY A 117 -16.39 12.03 -3.56
N CYS A 118 -17.07 12.40 -2.47
CA CYS A 118 -16.48 12.46 -1.15
C CYS A 118 -16.51 11.07 -0.52
N THR A 119 -15.51 10.25 -0.82
CA THR A 119 -15.27 8.94 -0.20
C THR A 119 -13.79 8.78 0.14
N CYS A 120 -13.49 8.06 1.23
CA CYS A 120 -12.15 7.51 1.44
C CYS A 120 -12.12 6.10 0.84
N ARG A 121 -10.95 5.48 0.72
CA ARG A 121 -10.82 4.11 0.25
C ARG A 121 -11.77 3.21 1.05
N ALA A 122 -12.46 2.32 0.37
CA ALA A 122 -13.41 1.42 1.02
C ALA A 122 -12.65 0.41 1.93
N ALA A 123 -13.33 -0.20 2.90
CA ALA A 123 -12.72 -1.25 3.71
C ALA A 123 -12.40 -2.47 2.82
N PRO A 124 -11.38 -3.29 3.12
CA PRO A 124 -11.00 -4.43 2.27
C PRO A 124 -12.13 -5.42 1.98
N TRP A 125 -13.07 -5.57 2.92
CA TRP A 125 -14.23 -6.46 2.81
C TRP A 125 -15.48 -5.82 2.19
N SER A 126 -15.41 -4.55 1.79
CA SER A 126 -16.53 -3.86 1.14
C SER A 126 -16.77 -4.38 -0.27
N ALA A 127 -18.01 -4.26 -0.77
CA ALA A 127 -18.36 -4.65 -2.13
C ALA A 127 -17.53 -3.87 -3.16
N GLU A 128 -17.26 -2.59 -2.91
CA GLU A 128 -16.44 -1.73 -3.77
C GLU A 128 -14.96 -2.18 -3.79
N ALA A 129 -14.42 -2.63 -2.65
CA ALA A 129 -13.09 -3.22 -2.62
C ALA A 129 -13.04 -4.54 -3.38
N LYS A 130 -14.05 -5.41 -3.20
CA LYS A 130 -14.17 -6.66 -3.95
C LYS A 130 -14.26 -6.41 -5.45
N ALA A 131 -15.06 -5.45 -5.89
CA ALA A 131 -15.18 -5.06 -7.30
C ALA A 131 -13.81 -4.63 -7.88
N ARG A 132 -13.09 -3.73 -7.20
CA ARG A 132 -11.74 -3.34 -7.64
C ARG A 132 -10.77 -4.52 -7.74
N HIS A 133 -10.85 -5.48 -6.82
CA HIS A 133 -10.02 -6.69 -6.88
C HIS A 133 -10.38 -7.59 -8.07
N LEU A 134 -11.67 -7.71 -8.41
CA LEU A 134 -12.12 -8.41 -9.60
C LEU A 134 -11.64 -7.71 -10.89
N ASP A 135 -11.68 -6.37 -10.93
CA ASP A 135 -11.18 -5.59 -12.06
C ASP A 135 -9.68 -5.81 -12.28
N TYR A 136 -8.87 -5.83 -11.21
CA TYR A 136 -7.45 -6.14 -11.32
C TYR A 136 -7.19 -7.56 -11.84
N ALA A 137 -7.92 -8.56 -11.32
CA ALA A 137 -7.80 -9.93 -11.78
C ALA A 137 -8.17 -10.09 -13.27
N ALA A 138 -9.20 -9.37 -13.74
CA ALA A 138 -9.58 -9.34 -15.13
C ALA A 138 -8.49 -8.72 -16.01
N GLN A 139 -7.94 -7.56 -15.61
CA GLN A 139 -6.83 -6.91 -16.34
C GLN A 139 -5.58 -7.79 -16.41
N GLU A 140 -5.25 -8.51 -15.33
CA GLU A 140 -4.14 -9.46 -15.33
C GLU A 140 -4.38 -10.65 -16.28
N ALA A 141 -5.61 -11.18 -16.29
CA ALA A 141 -6.00 -12.24 -17.23
C ALA A 141 -5.91 -11.77 -18.69
N GLU A 142 -6.39 -10.56 -19.00
CA GLU A 142 -6.29 -9.97 -20.34
C GLU A 142 -4.83 -9.80 -20.77
N ARG A 143 -3.96 -9.26 -19.89
CA ARG A 143 -2.52 -9.13 -20.16
C ARG A 143 -1.84 -10.48 -20.39
N ALA A 144 -2.24 -11.51 -19.64
CA ALA A 144 -1.72 -12.86 -19.83
C ALA A 144 -2.14 -13.46 -21.20
N ILE A 145 -3.39 -13.21 -21.61
CA ILE A 145 -3.88 -13.60 -22.93
C ILE A 145 -3.09 -12.86 -24.02
N GLU A 146 -2.92 -11.55 -23.92
CA GLU A 146 -2.16 -10.73 -24.88
C GLU A 146 -0.69 -11.17 -25.00
N ALA A 147 -0.04 -11.44 -23.85
CA ALA A 147 1.31 -11.97 -23.82
C ALA A 147 1.41 -13.34 -24.51
N SER A 148 0.42 -14.21 -24.30
CA SER A 148 0.36 -15.52 -24.97
C SER A 148 0.15 -15.40 -26.49
N GLN A 149 -0.62 -14.40 -26.95
CA GLN A 149 -0.88 -14.17 -28.37
C GLN A 149 0.35 -13.61 -29.09
N THR A 150 1.07 -12.67 -28.46
CA THR A 150 2.32 -12.10 -28.99
C THR A 150 3.35 -13.21 -29.22
N LYS A 151 3.53 -14.09 -28.22
CA LYS A 151 4.47 -15.22 -28.31
C LYS A 151 4.13 -16.22 -29.43
N LYS A 152 2.84 -16.37 -29.80
CA LYS A 152 2.43 -17.22 -30.93
C LYS A 152 2.69 -16.57 -32.29
N ARG A 153 2.57 -15.24 -32.37
CA ARG A 153 2.84 -14.48 -33.61
C ARG A 153 4.33 -14.47 -33.98
N ASP A 154 5.20 -14.52 -32.97
CA ASP A 154 6.65 -14.51 -33.16
C ASP A 154 7.25 -15.89 -33.52
N VAL A 155 6.44 -16.94 -33.62
CA VAL A 155 6.88 -18.26 -34.11
C VAL A 155 7.04 -18.19 -35.63
N ASP A 156 8.25 -18.41 -36.13
CA ASP A 156 8.52 -18.46 -37.57
C ASP A 156 7.59 -19.50 -38.24
N PRO A 157 6.76 -19.10 -39.21
CA PRO A 157 5.84 -20.00 -39.89
C PRO A 157 6.54 -21.19 -40.56
N ALA A 158 7.82 -21.06 -40.94
CA ALA A 158 8.61 -22.18 -41.46
C ALA A 158 8.92 -23.23 -40.37
N VAL A 159 9.11 -22.81 -39.12
CA VAL A 159 9.36 -23.70 -37.97
C VAL A 159 8.07 -24.40 -37.53
N ALA A 160 6.93 -23.70 -37.51
CA ALA A 160 5.64 -24.30 -37.18
C ALA A 160 5.23 -25.41 -38.18
N LEU A 161 5.43 -25.18 -39.49
CA LEU A 161 5.17 -26.18 -40.54
C LEU A 161 6.13 -27.37 -40.49
N TYR A 162 7.35 -27.18 -39.97
CA TYR A 162 8.31 -28.27 -39.78
C TYR A 162 7.89 -29.20 -38.64
N GLU A 163 7.49 -28.67 -37.48
CA GLU A 163 7.05 -29.49 -36.35
C GLU A 163 5.81 -30.34 -36.67
N GLU A 164 4.81 -29.76 -37.36
CA GLU A 164 3.62 -30.51 -37.80
C GLU A 164 3.99 -31.70 -38.68
N ARG A 165 4.92 -31.50 -39.62
CA ARG A 165 5.39 -32.55 -40.54
C ARG A 165 6.22 -33.63 -39.84
N VAL A 166 6.91 -33.29 -38.76
CA VAL A 166 7.69 -34.25 -37.96
C VAL A 166 6.78 -35.09 -37.07
N LEU A 167 5.76 -34.49 -36.46
CA LEU A 167 4.82 -35.19 -35.58
C LEU A 167 3.81 -36.06 -36.35
N SER A 168 3.49 -35.72 -37.60
CA SER A 168 2.62 -36.53 -38.46
C SER A 168 3.32 -37.75 -39.07
N ARG A 169 4.64 -37.93 -38.86
CA ARG A 169 5.35 -39.11 -39.34
C ARG A 169 4.95 -40.34 -38.51
N PRO A 170 4.45 -41.43 -39.11
CA PRO A 170 4.16 -42.64 -38.38
C PRO A 170 5.45 -43.18 -37.75
N ARG A 171 5.42 -43.48 -36.44
CA ARG A 171 6.55 -44.11 -35.74
C ARG A 171 6.80 -45.48 -36.38
N GLN A 172 7.78 -45.55 -37.28
CA GLN A 172 8.25 -46.82 -37.81
C GLN A 172 8.78 -47.64 -36.64
N SER A 173 8.10 -48.74 -36.35
CA SER A 173 8.55 -49.72 -35.38
C SER A 173 9.91 -50.23 -35.86
N TYR A 174 10.92 -50.13 -34.99
CA TYR A 174 12.24 -50.70 -35.24
C TYR A 174 12.12 -52.22 -35.31
N ARG A 175 11.77 -52.74 -36.49
CA ARG A 175 11.98 -54.12 -36.89
C ARG A 175 12.91 -54.08 -38.10
N GLN A 176 14.20 -54.22 -37.84
CA GLN A 176 14.94 -55.46 -38.10
C GLN A 176 16.45 -55.19 -37.99
N ARG A 177 17.13 -56.10 -37.30
CA ARG A 177 18.58 -56.10 -37.08
C ARG A 177 19.25 -56.54 -38.39
N PRO A 178 20.27 -55.83 -38.92
CA PRO A 178 20.89 -56.23 -40.18
C PRO A 178 21.61 -57.58 -40.03
N PRO A 179 21.55 -58.47 -41.02
CA PRO A 179 22.27 -59.73 -41.00
C PRO A 179 23.76 -59.45 -41.23
N GLY A 180 24.62 -59.83 -40.27
CA GLY A 180 26.08 -59.76 -40.46
C GLY A 180 26.91 -59.42 -39.23
N PHE A 181 26.32 -58.88 -38.15
CA PHE A 181 27.08 -58.62 -36.93
C PHE A 181 27.34 -59.91 -36.13
N ARG A 182 28.54 -60.49 -36.33
CA ARG A 182 29.06 -61.58 -35.49
C ARG A 182 29.15 -61.09 -34.05
N ARG A 183 28.57 -61.88 -33.15
CA ARG A 183 28.64 -61.71 -31.69
C ARG A 183 30.11 -61.78 -31.27
N TRP A 184 30.63 -60.70 -30.68
CA TRP A 184 31.95 -60.70 -30.05
C TRP A 184 31.95 -61.77 -28.94
N GLN A 185 32.72 -62.85 -29.11
CA GLN A 185 32.91 -63.86 -28.08
C GLN A 185 34.00 -63.35 -27.11
N SER A 186 33.60 -62.98 -25.90
CA SER A 186 34.53 -62.73 -24.81
C SER A 186 35.23 -64.04 -24.44
N ARG A 187 36.50 -64.18 -24.82
CA ARG A 187 37.41 -65.18 -24.25
C ARG A 187 37.53 -64.90 -22.74
N ARG A 188 37.03 -65.80 -21.90
CA ARG A 188 37.41 -65.87 -20.49
C ARG A 188 38.82 -66.45 -20.45
N ALA A 189 39.76 -65.68 -19.91
CA ALA A 189 41.06 -66.20 -19.49
C ALA A 189 41.04 -66.30 -17.97
N GLY A 190 41.49 -67.46 -17.48
CA GLY A 190 42.08 -67.69 -16.15
C GLY A 190 41.24 -67.35 -14.94
#